data_AF-A0A846PJK5-F1
#
_entry.id   AF-A0A846PJK5-F1
#
_cell.length_a   1.000
_cell.length_b   1.000
_cell.length_c   1.000
_cell.angle_alpha   90.00
_cell.angle_beta   90.00
_cell.angle_gamma   90.00
#
_symmetry.space_group_name_H-M   'P 1'
#
loop_
_entity.id
_entity.type
_entity.pdbx_description
1 polymer ?
#
loop_
_entity_poly.entity_id
_entity_poly.type
_entity_poly.pdbx_seq_one_letter_code
_entity_poly.pdbx_strand_id
1 'polypeptide(L)' 'MRIRSTKTRYKIKFKIFPWGMRTKDFEKTLKDVERFINKPEIVEIISIVNSSFGIIVWYKTLKTFKVMLKKP' A
#
# COMPACT_ATOMS: atom_id res chain seq x y z
N MET A 1 -35.37 -6.08 -11.19
CA MET A 1 -34.33 -5.30 -10.47
C MET A 1 -32.97 -5.93 -10.79
N ARG A 2 -32.08 -5.27 -11.54
CA ARG A 2 -30.82 -5.88 -12.02
C ARG A 2 -29.69 -5.56 -11.03
N ILE A 3 -29.39 -6.51 -10.15
CA ILE A 3 -28.27 -6.40 -9.20
C ILE A 3 -26.98 -6.44 -10.02
N ARG A 4 -26.36 -5.26 -10.26
CA ARG A 4 -25.01 -5.20 -10.82
C ARG A 4 -24.07 -5.65 -9.72
N SER A 5 -23.61 -6.90 -9.78
CA SER A 5 -22.47 -7.36 -9.00
C SER A 5 -21.28 -6.42 -9.30
N THR A 6 -20.98 -5.53 -8.37
CA THR A 6 -19.78 -4.71 -8.40
C THR A 6 -18.61 -5.66 -8.13
N LYS A 7 -18.03 -6.20 -9.21
CA LYS A 7 -16.86 -7.07 -9.12
C LYS A 7 -15.72 -6.26 -8.50
N THR A 8 -15.53 -6.40 -7.19
CA THR A 8 -14.46 -5.76 -6.44
C THR A 8 -13.12 -6.25 -7.01
N ARG A 9 -12.50 -5.42 -7.86
CA ARG A 9 -11.20 -5.76 -8.47
C ARG A 9 -10.09 -5.35 -7.51
N TYR A 10 -9.53 -6.34 -6.84
CA TYR A 10 -8.28 -6.21 -6.12
C TYR A 10 -7.13 -6.03 -7.12
N LYS A 11 -6.25 -5.07 -6.86
CA LYS A 11 -5.01 -4.88 -7.63
C LYS A 11 -3.82 -5.14 -6.73
N ILE A 12 -2.92 -6.01 -7.18
CA ILE A 12 -1.61 -6.21 -6.55
C ILE A 12 -0.69 -5.10 -7.06
N LYS A 13 0.02 -4.45 -6.14
CA LYS A 13 1.01 -3.42 -6.40
C LYS A 13 2.23 -3.69 -5.53
N PHE A 14 3.35 -3.04 -5.87
CA PHE A 14 4.51 -2.98 -4.99
C PHE A 14 4.96 -1.52 -4.81
N LYS A 15 5.64 -1.26 -3.70
CA LYS A 15 6.32 0.01 -3.44
C LYS A 15 7.71 -0.27 -2.88
N ILE A 16 8.70 0.47 -3.38
CA ILE A 16 10.09 0.38 -2.94
C ILE A 16 10.36 1.58 -2.02
N PHE A 17 10.96 1.29 -0.87
CA PHE A 17 11.45 2.26 0.10
C PHE A 17 12.97 2.13 0.16
N PRO A 18 13.72 3.02 -0.51
CA PRO A 18 15.16 2.89 -0.56
C PRO A 18 15.79 3.01 0.82
N TRP A 19 16.90 2.29 1.03
CA TRP A 19 17.77 2.58 2.17
C TRP A 19 18.39 3.96 1.96
N GLY A 20 18.32 4.83 2.96
CA GLY A 20 19.20 6.00 2.93
C GLY A 20 20.64 5.57 3.20
N MET A 21 21.59 6.36 2.72
CA MET A 21 23.03 6.06 2.86
C MET A 21 23.52 6.11 4.32
N ARG A 22 22.73 6.66 5.26
CA ARG A 22 23.10 6.77 6.68
C ARG A 22 22.18 5.92 7.57
N THR A 23 22.70 5.48 8.71
CA THR A 23 21.94 4.72 9.74
C THR A 23 20.72 5.47 10.26
N LYS A 24 20.76 6.81 10.35
CA LYS A 24 19.58 7.62 10.72
C LYS A 24 18.44 7.56 9.70
N ASP A 25 18.76 7.22 8.45
CA ASP A 25 17.75 7.08 7.41
C ASP A 25 17.06 5.71 7.47
N PHE A 26 17.68 4.70 8.08
CA PHE A 26 17.10 3.36 8.26
C PHE A 26 15.84 3.39 9.12
N GLU A 27 15.90 4.01 10.30
CA GLU A 27 14.74 4.17 11.19
C GLU A 27 13.62 4.98 10.53
N LYS A 28 14.00 5.98 9.71
CA LYS A 28 13.05 6.77 8.94
C LYS A 28 12.36 5.92 7.87
N THR A 29 13.12 5.11 7.12
CA THR A 29 12.58 4.17 6.13
C THR A 29 11.62 3.18 6.77
N LEU A 30 11.94 2.65 7.95
CA LEU A 30 11.03 1.76 8.69
C LEU A 30 9.73 2.46 9.09
N LYS A 31 9.81 3.69 9.63
CA LYS A 31 8.61 4.50 9.96
C LYS A 31 7.77 4.82 8.73
N ASP A 32 8.42 5.07 7.58
CA ASP A 32 7.73 5.34 6.33
C ASP A 32 7.02 4.09 5.78
N VAL A 33 7.63 2.91 5.94
CA VAL A 33 6.99 1.62 5.63
C VAL A 33 5.80 1.38 6.56
N GLU A 34 5.96 1.57 7.86
CA GLU A 34 4.91 1.41 8.86
C GLU A 34 3.72 2.36 8.60
N ARG A 35 4.01 3.63 8.31
CA ARG A 35 2.98 4.61 7.94
C ARG A 35 2.28 4.26 6.63
N PHE A 36 2.99 3.62 5.70
CA PHE A 36 2.43 3.20 4.43
C PHE A 36 1.47 2.02 4.58
N ILE A 37 1.87 0.98 5.32
CA ILE A 37 1.05 -0.23 5.50
C ILE A 37 -0.25 0.08 6.25
N ASN A 38 -0.25 1.10 7.11
CA ASN A 38 -1.43 1.57 7.84
C ASN A 38 -2.41 2.42 7.00
N LYS A 39 -2.17 2.61 5.69
CA LYS A 39 -3.10 3.36 4.84
C LYS A 39 -4.39 2.56 4.60
N PRO A 40 -5.57 3.18 4.71
CA PRO A 40 -6.87 2.51 4.53
C PRO A 40 -7.11 1.99 3.10
N GLU A 41 -6.32 2.45 2.12
CA GLU A 41 -6.36 1.98 0.73
C GLU A 41 -5.70 0.59 0.56
N ILE A 42 -4.86 0.19 1.52
CA ILE A 42 -4.18 -1.09 1.54
C ILE A 42 -5.05 -2.08 2.28
N VAL A 43 -5.44 -3.13 1.59
CA VAL A 43 -6.32 -4.17 2.14
C VAL A 43 -5.52 -5.31 2.74
N GLU A 44 -4.37 -5.61 2.15
CA GLU A 44 -3.59 -6.77 2.52
C GLU A 44 -2.13 -6.55 2.13
N ILE A 45 -1.20 -6.85 3.03
CA ILE A 45 0.23 -6.90 2.72
C ILE A 45 0.54 -8.33 2.30
N ILE A 46 1.10 -8.49 1.11
CA ILE A 46 1.40 -9.81 0.54
C ILE A 46 2.80 -10.25 0.97
N SER A 47 3.77 -9.33 0.92
CA SER A 47 5.16 -9.62 1.27
C SER A 47 5.93 -8.35 1.54
N ILE A 48 6.89 -8.42 2.47
CA ILE A 48 7.87 -7.38 2.74
C ILE A 48 9.24 -8.01 2.54
N VAL A 49 9.99 -7.52 1.55
CA VAL A 49 11.31 -8.03 1.21
C VAL A 49 12.34 -6.97 1.57
N ASN A 50 13.31 -7.34 2.40
CA ASN A 50 14.48 -6.52 2.65
C ASN A 50 15.56 -6.86 1.61
N SER A 51 16.00 -5.85 0.87
CA SER A 51 17.03 -5.94 -0.17
C SER A 51 18.18 -4.99 0.15
N SER A 52 19.35 -5.19 -0.47
CA SER A 52 20.51 -4.30 -0.35
C SER A 52 20.24 -2.84 -0.72
N PHE A 53 19.18 -2.58 -1.50
CA PHE A 53 18.81 -1.23 -1.94
C PHE A 53 17.62 -0.63 -1.19
N GLY A 54 16.90 -1.41 -0.37
CA GLY A 54 15.74 -0.92 0.38
C GLY A 54 14.76 -2.01 0.79
N ILE A 55 13.60 -1.58 1.28
CA ILE A 55 12.45 -2.42 1.60
C ILE A 55 11.46 -2.39 0.44
N ILE A 56 11.08 -3.55 -0.06
CA ILE A 56 10.05 -3.72 -1.09
C ILE A 56 8.80 -4.28 -0.43
N VAL A 57 7.69 -3.54 -0.50
CA VAL A 57 6.40 -3.94 0.05
C VAL A 57 5.46 -4.29 -1.10
N TRP A 58 5.04 -5.55 -1.17
CA TRP A 58 3.97 -6.03 -2.04
C TRP A 58 2.65 -5.95 -1.29
N TYR A 59 1.65 -5.35 -1.91
CA TYR A 59 0.38 -5.09 -1.25
C TYR A 59 -0.80 -5.14 -2.23
N LYS A 60 -1.97 -5.45 -1.67
CA LYS A 60 -3.25 -5.50 -2.36
C LYS A 60 -4.00 -4.23 -2.03
N THR A 61 -4.48 -3.54 -3.07
CA THR A 61 -5.30 -2.34 -2.92
C THR A 61 -6.64 -2.52 -3.62
N LEU A 62 -7.67 -1.87 -3.10
CA LEU A 62 -8.99 -1.80 -3.73
C LEU A 62 -9.03 -0.63 -4.70
N LYS A 63 -9.39 -0.90 -5.95
CA LYS A 63 -9.55 0.15 -6.98
C LYS A 63 -10.82 1.01 -6.76
N THR A 64 -11.61 0.73 -5.73
CA THR A 64 -12.97 1.25 -5.55
C THR A 64 -13.17 1.92 -4.20
N PHE A 65 -12.35 2.94 -3.89
CA PHE A 65 -12.76 4.04 -3.00
C PHE A 65 -13.12 5.29 -3.83
N LYS A 66 -13.59 5.12 -5.07
CA LYS A 66 -14.16 6.21 -5.88
C LYS A 66 -15.68 6.25 -5.74
N VAL A 67 -16.19 5.97 -4.54
CA VAL A 67 -17.61 6.00 -4.23
C VAL A 67 -17.81 6.84 -2.97
N MET A 68 -18.47 7.97 -3.18
CA MET A 68 -19.28 8.73 -2.21
C MET A 68 -18.56 9.61 -1.18
N LEU A 69 -17.97 10.71 -1.68
CA LEU A 69 -18.12 12.03 -1.04
C LEU A 69 -18.53 13.07 -2.10
N LYS A 70 -19.55 12.76 -2.93
CA LYS A 70 -20.40 13.85 -3.41
C LYS A 70 -21.32 14.16 -2.23
N LYS A 71 -21.00 15.25 -1.52
CA LYS A 71 -21.86 15.84 -0.50
C LYS A 71 -23.29 16.01 -1.05
N PRO A 72 -24.32 15.90 -0.19
CA PRO A 72 -25.72 16.15 -0.56
C PRO A 72 -25.90 17.55 -1.17
#